data_AF-A0AA88XI93-F1
#
_entry.id   AF-A0AA88XI93-F1
#
_cell.length_a   1.000
_cell.length_b   1.000
_cell.length_c   1.000
_cell.angle_alpha   90.00
_cell.angle_beta   90.00
_cell.angle_gamma   90.00
#
_symmetry.space_group_name_H-M   'P 1'
#
loop_
_entity.id
_entity.type
_entity.pdbx_description
1 polymer ?
#
loop_
_entity_poly.entity_id
_entity_poly.type
_entity_poly.pdbx_seq_one_letter_code
_entity_poly.pdbx_strand_id
1 'polypeptide(L)'
;MAPHDLRRPFKRPAVSDQQKRRELSLLRQNQNRRDAQNQARCLASTVLSFPNQPESPFEPEPVTEDTEPELGPRDIDIRQSSKLRGPDARRWFAKQLMLPEWMIDVPDCLSNDWLIFGLCKKAVLITFSSDVRYVCARPAGKRCFVVSSNGITVSRLRNGSLLHRFPSALPNGSRAKDASRSAQSYCILDCIFHELDQTYYVVDMVCWAGISFYECTAEFRFYWLNNKLVETSACDGPSRYHRYRFSMVPMYNCDHEGMHTAYTGPVPYVRDGLLFYNKHAHYQTGNTPLALVWKDENCSQYVIDTDSKGQIPHQQQVVLELQDDGKLTTYDDPPVVFGFLNGEFIQKTELVAGNLLRFSVSEGGLVFADGKLEKADLQYIGKVNRARAFADSYSKIMFQHMARHSPLSIGHLLASVSSPSEQEK
;
A
#
# COMPACT_ATOMS: atom_id res chain seq x y z
N MET A 1 26.33 -26.42 30.42
CA MET A 1 24.91 -26.54 30.03
C MET A 1 24.40 -25.13 29.84
N ALA A 2 24.07 -24.74 28.61
CA ALA A 2 23.47 -23.42 28.35
C ALA A 2 22.10 -23.37 29.03
N PRO A 3 21.73 -22.25 29.67
CA PRO A 3 20.44 -22.14 30.34
C PRO A 3 19.32 -22.20 29.29
N HIS A 4 18.29 -23.00 29.59
CA HIS A 4 17.07 -23.07 28.80
C HIS A 4 16.45 -21.68 28.69
N ASP A 5 16.35 -21.16 27.46
CA ASP A 5 15.45 -20.06 27.14
C ASP A 5 14.04 -20.44 27.58
N LEU A 6 13.52 -19.76 28.61
CA LEU A 6 12.12 -19.75 28.98
C LEU A 6 11.36 -19.07 27.83
N ARG A 7 11.10 -19.82 26.74
CA ARG A 7 10.33 -19.35 25.59
C ARG A 7 9.02 -18.76 26.09
N ARG A 8 8.83 -17.45 25.85
CA ARG A 8 7.55 -16.76 25.99
C ARG A 8 6.49 -17.59 25.25
N PRO A 9 5.47 -18.15 25.91
CA PRO A 9 4.58 -19.13 25.28
C PRO A 9 3.75 -18.60 24.10
N PHE A 10 3.75 -17.28 23.85
CA PHE A 10 2.92 -16.63 22.85
C PHE A 10 3.67 -15.84 21.76
N LYS A 11 4.99 -15.67 21.85
CA LYS A 11 5.75 -14.90 20.84
C LYS A 11 6.21 -15.83 19.72
N ARG A 12 5.53 -15.76 18.57
CA ARG A 12 5.91 -16.49 17.36
C ARG A 12 7.33 -16.06 16.93
N PRO A 13 8.26 -16.99 16.62
CA PRO A 13 9.56 -16.64 16.07
C PRO A 13 9.39 -15.83 14.79
N ALA A 14 10.22 -14.81 14.60
CA ALA A 14 10.25 -14.04 13.35
C ALA A 14 10.67 -14.97 12.19
N VAL A 15 9.92 -14.89 11.10
CA VAL A 15 10.10 -15.71 9.90
C VAL A 15 10.72 -14.89 8.76
N SER A 16 10.75 -13.56 8.89
CA SER A 16 11.30 -12.62 7.90
C SER A 16 12.13 -11.52 8.57
N ASP A 17 12.80 -10.72 7.74
CA ASP A 17 13.54 -9.52 8.13
C ASP A 17 12.67 -8.24 8.21
N GLN A 18 11.33 -8.35 8.31
CA GLN A 18 10.43 -7.18 8.21
C GLN A 18 10.79 -6.09 9.23
N GLN A 19 11.17 -6.48 10.45
CA GLN A 19 11.58 -5.55 11.51
C GLN A 19 12.84 -4.76 11.13
N LYS A 20 13.88 -5.46 10.63
CA LYS A 20 15.11 -4.82 10.17
C LYS A 20 14.84 -3.85 9.01
N ARG A 21 13.95 -4.22 8.09
CA ARG A 21 13.56 -3.34 6.96
C ARG A 21 12.78 -2.11 7.42
N ARG A 22 11.96 -2.20 8.47
CA ARG A 22 11.33 -1.03 9.11
C ARG A 22 12.37 -0.05 9.66
N GLU A 23 13.32 -0.55 10.45
CA GLU A 23 14.39 0.28 11.05
C GLU A 23 15.23 0.98 9.97
N LEU A 24 15.65 0.25 8.94
CA LEU A 24 16.39 0.82 7.82
C LEU A 24 15.56 1.85 7.02
N SER A 25 14.25 1.64 6.89
CA SER A 25 13.37 2.59 6.20
C SER A 25 13.20 3.90 6.96
N LEU A 26 13.09 3.85 8.30
CA LEU A 26 13.09 5.05 9.16
C LEU A 26 14.40 5.84 9.07
N LEU A 27 15.53 5.16 9.02
CA LEU A 27 16.83 5.80 8.84
C LEU A 27 16.93 6.46 7.45
N ARG A 28 16.48 5.75 6.41
CA ARG A 28 16.51 6.23 5.01
C ARG A 28 15.65 7.47 4.81
N GLN A 29 14.45 7.54 5.38
CA GLN A 29 13.58 8.72 5.23
C GLN A 29 14.14 9.98 5.89
N ASN A 30 14.97 9.85 6.93
CA ASN A 30 15.63 10.98 7.60
C ASN A 30 16.80 11.55 6.78
N GLN A 31 17.42 10.72 5.94
CA GLN A 31 18.58 11.10 5.12
C GLN A 31 18.16 11.62 3.73
N ASN A 32 17.07 11.09 3.18
CA ASN A 32 16.61 11.43 1.85
C ASN A 32 15.61 12.58 1.88
N ARG A 33 16.07 13.80 1.62
CA ARG A 33 15.19 14.92 1.28
C ARG A 33 14.80 14.83 -0.19
N ARG A 34 13.51 14.74 -0.48
CA ARG A 34 12.97 14.73 -1.84
C ARG A 34 12.32 16.08 -2.12
N ASP A 35 12.21 16.46 -3.39
CA ASP A 35 11.37 17.60 -3.76
C ASP A 35 9.88 17.19 -3.73
N ALA A 36 9.39 16.97 -2.51
CA ALA A 36 8.04 16.51 -2.20
C ALA A 36 6.97 17.49 -2.70
N GLN A 37 7.29 18.79 -2.72
CA GLN A 37 6.39 19.81 -3.25
C GLN A 37 6.27 19.68 -4.76
N ASN A 38 7.39 19.50 -5.47
CA ASN A 38 7.37 19.29 -6.91
C ASN A 38 6.69 17.97 -7.29
N GLN A 39 6.90 16.88 -6.54
CA GLN A 39 6.20 15.62 -6.73
C GLN A 39 4.67 15.80 -6.67
N ALA A 40 4.18 16.45 -5.60
CA ALA A 40 2.75 16.71 -5.43
C ALA A 40 2.18 17.57 -6.58
N ARG A 41 2.90 18.62 -6.96
CA ARG A 41 2.50 19.53 -8.05
C ARG A 41 2.43 18.82 -9.39
N CYS A 42 3.42 17.98 -9.70
CA CYS A 42 3.44 17.21 -10.93
C CYS A 42 2.31 16.19 -10.98
N LEU A 43 2.02 15.51 -9.87
CA LEU A 43 0.85 14.62 -9.80
C LEU A 43 -0.46 15.38 -10.05
N ALA A 44 -0.65 16.53 -9.41
CA ALA A 44 -1.83 17.36 -9.60
C ALA A 44 -1.99 17.88 -11.03
N SER A 45 -0.90 18.31 -11.68
CA SER A 45 -0.94 18.78 -13.06
C SER A 45 -1.20 17.65 -14.06
N THR A 46 -0.54 16.50 -13.86
CA THR A 46 -0.55 15.39 -14.81
C THR A 46 -1.91 14.72 -14.86
N VAL A 47 -2.64 14.63 -13.75
CA VAL A 47 -4.02 14.13 -13.71
C VAL A 47 -4.97 14.87 -14.67
N LEU A 48 -4.75 16.16 -14.89
CA LEU A 48 -5.59 17.01 -15.74
C LEU A 48 -5.24 16.90 -17.23
N SER A 49 -3.98 16.59 -17.55
CA SER A 49 -3.49 16.45 -18.93
C SER A 49 -4.05 15.24 -19.68
N PHE A 50 -4.79 14.35 -19.00
CA PHE A 50 -5.44 13.17 -19.58
C PHE A 50 -6.97 13.31 -19.60
N PRO A 51 -7.56 14.05 -20.57
CA PRO A 51 -8.98 13.92 -20.87
C PRO A 51 -9.25 12.55 -21.52
N ASN A 52 -10.41 11.96 -21.19
CA ASN A 52 -10.89 10.63 -21.58
C ASN A 52 -10.44 10.17 -22.98
N GLN A 53 -9.86 8.97 -23.06
CA GLN A 53 -10.34 8.02 -24.05
C GLN A 53 -11.42 7.19 -23.36
N PRO A 54 -12.68 7.17 -23.83
CA PRO A 54 -13.60 6.11 -23.42
C PRO A 54 -12.94 4.78 -23.83
N GLU A 55 -12.87 3.83 -22.89
CA GLU A 55 -12.60 2.44 -23.26
C GLU A 55 -13.72 2.04 -24.24
N SER A 56 -13.40 1.99 -25.52
CA SER A 56 -14.22 1.28 -26.49
C SER A 56 -14.26 -0.20 -26.07
N PRO A 57 -15.36 -0.91 -26.32
CA PRO A 57 -15.35 -2.37 -26.22
C PRO A 57 -14.20 -2.87 -27.08
N PHE A 58 -13.31 -3.66 -26.48
CA PHE A 58 -12.16 -4.33 -27.09
C PHE A 58 -12.38 -4.64 -28.58
N GLU A 59 -11.76 -3.84 -29.44
CA GLU A 59 -11.36 -4.26 -30.79
C GLU A 59 -9.83 -4.33 -30.80
N PRO A 60 -9.23 -5.41 -31.34
CA PRO A 60 -7.79 -5.49 -31.48
C PRO A 60 -7.35 -4.50 -32.56
N GLU A 61 -6.79 -3.36 -32.14
CA GLU A 61 -6.08 -2.48 -33.06
C GLU A 61 -4.83 -3.21 -33.61
N PRO A 62 -4.52 -3.03 -34.90
CA PRO A 62 -3.40 -3.71 -35.54
C PRO A 62 -2.08 -3.27 -34.92
N VAL A 63 -1.18 -4.23 -34.76
CA VAL A 63 0.20 -4.03 -34.31
C VAL A 63 0.91 -3.11 -35.30
N THR A 64 1.08 -1.84 -34.96
CA THR A 64 2.11 -1.01 -35.58
C THR A 64 3.41 -1.26 -34.82
N GLU A 65 4.40 -1.77 -35.54
CA GLU A 65 5.79 -1.88 -35.08
C GLU A 65 6.36 -0.48 -34.79
N ASP A 66 6.14 0.02 -33.58
CA ASP A 66 6.89 1.15 -33.07
C ASP A 66 8.08 0.60 -32.28
N THR A 67 9.25 0.73 -32.90
CA THR A 67 10.56 0.42 -32.34
C THR A 67 10.71 1.04 -30.95
N GLU A 68 10.70 0.19 -29.90
CA GLU A 68 10.98 0.61 -28.52
C GLU A 68 12.41 1.17 -28.43
N PRO A 69 12.63 2.40 -27.93
CA PRO A 69 13.94 2.78 -27.45
C PRO A 69 14.18 2.11 -26.10
N GLU A 70 15.20 1.26 -26.03
CA GLU A 70 15.74 0.67 -24.80
C GLU A 70 15.93 1.75 -23.72
N LEU A 71 15.02 1.79 -22.74
CA LEU A 71 15.25 2.45 -21.47
C LEU A 71 15.20 1.41 -20.36
N GLY A 72 16.38 1.00 -19.91
CA GLY A 72 16.55 0.29 -18.64
C GLY A 72 15.95 1.09 -17.46
N PRO A 73 15.89 0.50 -16.26
CA PRO A 73 15.17 1.04 -15.12
C PRO A 73 15.86 2.31 -14.59
N ARG A 74 15.53 3.46 -15.18
CA ARG A 74 15.85 4.78 -14.64
C ARG A 74 14.53 5.43 -14.24
N ASP A 75 14.50 5.99 -13.04
CA ASP A 75 13.38 6.77 -12.53
C ASP A 75 12.88 7.73 -13.60
N ILE A 76 11.64 7.53 -14.06
CA ILE A 76 11.01 8.38 -15.07
C ILE A 76 11.01 9.80 -14.50
N ASP A 77 11.77 10.70 -15.14
CA ASP A 77 11.90 12.10 -14.74
C ASP A 77 10.50 12.71 -14.59
N ILE A 78 10.23 13.25 -13.39
CA ILE A 78 8.98 13.91 -13.00
C ILE A 78 8.53 14.92 -14.07
N ARG A 79 9.49 15.55 -14.78
CA ARG A 79 9.27 16.54 -15.85
C ARG A 79 8.63 15.96 -17.12
N GLN A 80 8.75 14.66 -17.37
CA GLN A 80 8.18 13.99 -18.55
C GLN A 80 6.81 13.35 -18.29
N SER A 81 6.34 13.34 -17.04
CA SER A 81 5.07 12.70 -16.65
C SER A 81 3.84 13.23 -17.40
N SER A 82 3.82 14.51 -17.79
CA SER A 82 2.74 15.14 -18.55
C SER A 82 2.65 14.68 -20.02
N LYS A 83 3.73 14.10 -20.54
CA LYS A 83 3.84 13.58 -21.92
C LYS A 83 3.51 12.09 -22.02
N LEU A 84 3.47 11.37 -20.90
CA LEU A 84 3.12 9.94 -20.89
C LEU A 84 1.75 9.75 -21.55
N ARG A 85 1.51 8.60 -22.17
CA ARG A 85 0.23 8.22 -22.77
C ARG A 85 -0.04 6.74 -22.52
N GLY A 86 -1.31 6.34 -22.61
CA GLY A 86 -1.73 4.94 -22.58
C GLY A 86 -1.16 4.12 -21.39
N PRO A 87 -0.54 2.95 -21.65
CA PRO A 87 -0.01 2.05 -20.63
C PRO A 87 1.02 2.68 -19.70
N ASP A 88 1.88 3.57 -20.20
CA ASP A 88 2.95 4.19 -19.40
C ASP A 88 2.41 5.20 -18.39
N ALA A 89 1.43 6.00 -18.83
CA ALA A 89 0.73 6.91 -17.92
C ALA A 89 0.03 6.12 -16.80
N ARG A 90 -0.61 5.01 -17.16
CA ARG A 90 -1.25 4.11 -16.20
C ARG A 90 -0.21 3.52 -15.23
N ARG A 91 0.94 3.03 -15.71
CA ARG A 91 2.01 2.47 -14.86
C ARG A 91 2.61 3.54 -13.93
N TRP A 92 2.76 4.77 -14.40
CA TRP A 92 3.22 5.89 -13.59
C TRP A 92 2.25 6.23 -12.46
N PHE A 93 0.95 6.30 -12.76
CA PHE A 93 -0.10 6.52 -11.75
C PHE A 93 -0.22 5.36 -10.75
N ALA A 94 0.00 4.13 -11.19
CA ALA A 94 -0.03 2.95 -10.33
C ALA A 94 1.04 3.00 -9.21
N LYS A 95 2.16 3.70 -9.46
CA LYS A 95 3.28 3.83 -8.51
C LYS A 95 3.07 4.91 -7.44
N GLN A 96 1.98 5.68 -7.48
CA GLN A 96 1.81 6.88 -6.62
C GLN A 96 1.30 6.59 -5.21
N LEU A 97 0.70 5.43 -4.98
CA LEU A 97 0.17 5.05 -3.66
C LEU A 97 1.27 4.48 -2.77
N MET A 98 1.23 4.83 -1.48
CA MET A 98 1.93 4.07 -0.44
C MET A 98 1.19 2.75 -0.20
N LEU A 99 1.88 1.62 -0.42
CA LEU A 99 1.31 0.29 -0.32
C LEU A 99 1.85 -0.39 0.96
N PRO A 100 0.96 -0.81 1.88
CA PRO A 100 1.40 -1.52 3.07
C PRO A 100 1.89 -2.92 2.71
N GLU A 101 2.91 -3.38 3.42
CA GLU A 101 3.28 -4.79 3.41
C GLU A 101 2.26 -5.64 4.15
N TRP A 102 2.18 -6.92 3.82
CA TRP A 102 1.40 -7.84 4.64
C TRP A 102 2.16 -8.17 5.92
N MET A 103 1.45 -8.22 7.04
CA MET A 103 2.02 -8.57 8.34
C MET A 103 2.31 -10.08 8.40
N ILE A 104 3.61 -10.42 8.38
CA ILE A 104 4.12 -11.80 8.52
C ILE A 104 4.68 -11.95 9.92
N ASP A 105 5.48 -10.97 10.32
CA ASP A 105 6.05 -10.85 11.66
C ASP A 105 5.32 -9.73 12.42
N VAL A 106 4.76 -10.07 13.57
CA VAL A 106 4.19 -9.08 14.49
C VAL A 106 5.35 -8.21 14.99
N PRO A 107 5.32 -6.88 14.79
CA PRO A 107 6.29 -5.99 15.39
C PRO A 107 6.30 -6.18 16.91
N ASP A 108 7.48 -6.10 17.51
CA ASP A 108 7.61 -6.13 18.96
C ASP A 108 6.94 -4.90 19.57
N CYS A 109 6.33 -5.03 20.74
CA CYS A 109 5.79 -3.91 21.53
C CYS A 109 4.95 -2.91 20.72
N LEU A 110 3.88 -3.38 20.07
CA LEU A 110 2.96 -2.55 19.28
C LEU A 110 2.43 -1.31 20.04
N SER A 111 2.38 -1.35 21.37
CA SER A 111 1.77 -0.32 22.20
C SER A 111 2.69 0.81 22.64
N ASN A 112 4.02 0.69 22.55
CA ASN A 112 4.90 1.42 23.49
C ASN A 112 4.84 2.97 23.40
N ASP A 113 4.12 3.56 24.34
CA ASP A 113 4.25 4.94 24.81
C ASP A 113 5.51 5.10 25.65
N TRP A 114 6.46 5.95 25.22
CA TRP A 114 7.42 6.51 26.17
C TRP A 114 6.97 7.92 26.52
N LEU A 115 6.16 8.02 27.56
CA LEU A 115 5.93 9.27 28.27
C LEU A 115 7.25 9.69 28.93
N ILE A 116 7.75 10.85 28.50
CA ILE A 116 8.87 11.57 29.09
C ILE A 116 8.58 11.82 30.58
N PHE A 117 9.38 11.20 31.46
CA PHE A 117 9.71 11.66 32.82
C PHE A 117 11.06 11.00 33.14
N GLY A 118 12.14 11.63 33.58
CA GLY A 118 12.55 13.01 33.77
C GLY A 118 14.02 12.93 34.20
N LEU A 119 14.83 13.93 33.83
CA LEU A 119 16.23 14.13 34.29
C LEU A 119 17.27 13.09 33.83
N CYS A 120 17.81 13.27 32.62
CA CYS A 120 19.24 13.05 32.43
C CYS A 120 19.80 14.00 31.36
N LYS A 121 20.52 15.03 31.81
CA LYS A 121 21.39 15.83 30.94
C LYS A 121 22.59 14.95 30.56
N LYS A 122 22.81 14.77 29.26
CA LYS A 122 23.93 14.04 28.62
C LYS A 122 23.82 12.51 28.61
N ALA A 123 23.11 11.98 27.62
CA ALA A 123 23.59 10.86 26.79
C ALA A 123 22.66 10.68 25.59
N VAL A 124 23.22 10.83 24.39
CA VAL A 124 22.66 10.31 23.14
C VAL A 124 22.65 8.79 23.26
N LEU A 125 21.48 8.19 23.35
CA LEU A 125 21.25 6.78 23.03
C LEU A 125 19.83 6.70 22.50
N ILE A 126 19.76 6.67 21.17
CA ILE A 126 18.54 6.57 20.39
C ILE A 126 18.00 5.16 20.62
N THR A 127 16.99 5.02 21.46
CA THR A 127 16.22 3.78 21.61
C THR A 127 15.24 3.70 20.44
N PHE A 128 15.70 3.16 19.31
CA PHE A 128 14.82 2.66 18.25
C PHE A 128 14.20 1.35 18.75
N SER A 129 13.01 1.44 19.34
CA SER A 129 12.22 0.29 19.79
C SER A 129 10.91 0.25 19.02
N SER A 130 10.86 -0.66 18.03
CA SER A 130 9.71 -1.21 17.30
C SER A 130 8.39 -0.41 17.26
N ASP A 131 8.34 0.61 16.38
CA ASP A 131 7.18 1.50 16.26
C ASP A 131 6.16 1.06 15.17
N VAL A 132 4.97 0.62 15.59
CA VAL A 132 3.70 0.67 14.85
C VAL A 132 2.67 1.16 15.84
N ARG A 133 2.05 2.33 15.64
CA ARG A 133 1.26 3.00 16.68
C ARG A 133 -0.18 3.26 16.36
N TYR A 134 -0.50 3.33 15.08
CA TYR A 134 -1.87 3.54 14.66
C TYR A 134 -2.42 2.27 14.04
N VAL A 135 -3.60 1.88 14.49
CA VAL A 135 -4.39 0.80 13.92
C VAL A 135 -5.75 1.34 13.48
N CYS A 136 -6.26 0.85 12.36
CA CYS A 136 -7.62 1.13 11.95
C CYS A 136 -8.30 -0.04 11.23
N ALA A 137 -9.63 -0.06 11.32
CA ALA A 137 -10.48 -0.97 10.56
C ALA A 137 -10.44 -0.57 9.08
N ARG A 138 -9.84 -1.39 8.22
CA ARG A 138 -9.75 -1.10 6.79
C ARG A 138 -11.13 -1.31 6.14
N PRO A 139 -11.69 -0.31 5.43
CA PRO A 139 -12.89 -0.52 4.62
C PRO A 139 -12.66 -1.52 3.47
N ALA A 140 -13.65 -2.35 3.19
CA ALA A 140 -13.77 -3.05 1.92
C ALA A 140 -14.01 -2.03 0.79
N GLY A 141 -13.40 -2.25 -0.37
CA GLY A 141 -13.62 -1.39 -1.53
C GLY A 141 -12.38 -1.20 -2.40
N LYS A 142 -12.48 -0.25 -3.32
CA LYS A 142 -11.45 0.04 -4.32
C LYS A 142 -10.47 1.08 -3.79
N ARG A 143 -9.25 0.65 -3.44
CA ARG A 143 -8.16 1.59 -3.09
C ARG A 143 -7.82 2.46 -4.30
N CYS A 144 -7.79 3.77 -4.08
CA CYS A 144 -7.57 4.77 -5.11
C CYS A 144 -6.90 6.01 -4.52
N PHE A 145 -6.13 6.72 -5.33
CA PHE A 145 -5.75 8.09 -4.98
C PHE A 145 -6.75 9.05 -5.61
N VAL A 146 -7.05 10.13 -4.92
CA VAL A 146 -8.01 11.17 -5.32
C VAL A 146 -7.27 12.49 -5.45
N VAL A 147 -7.43 13.17 -6.57
CA VAL A 147 -6.83 14.48 -6.84
C VAL A 147 -7.90 15.48 -7.20
N SER A 148 -8.02 16.55 -6.42
CA SER A 148 -8.83 17.71 -6.77
C SER A 148 -7.94 18.86 -7.25
N SER A 149 -8.21 19.35 -8.45
CA SER A 149 -7.48 20.47 -9.05
C SER A 149 -8.30 21.08 -10.20
N ASN A 150 -8.18 22.39 -10.41
CA ASN A 150 -8.84 23.14 -11.49
C ASN A 150 -10.36 22.90 -11.60
N GLY A 151 -11.03 22.82 -10.44
CA GLY A 151 -12.47 22.70 -10.34
C GLY A 151 -13.02 21.32 -10.70
N ILE A 152 -12.20 20.27 -10.69
CA ILE A 152 -12.62 18.89 -10.90
C ILE A 152 -11.85 17.96 -9.95
N THR A 153 -12.48 16.86 -9.57
CA THR A 153 -11.85 15.78 -8.79
C THR A 153 -11.75 14.53 -9.65
N VAL A 154 -10.60 13.88 -9.62
CA VAL A 154 -10.31 12.66 -10.36
C VAL A 154 -9.80 11.62 -9.38
N SER A 155 -10.36 10.41 -9.44
CA SER A 155 -9.88 9.26 -8.67
C SER A 155 -9.32 8.20 -9.62
N ARG A 156 -8.20 7.59 -9.23
CA ARG A 156 -7.55 6.53 -10.00
C ARG A 156 -7.23 5.33 -9.12
N LEU A 157 -7.49 4.14 -9.64
CA LEU A 157 -7.30 2.87 -8.94
C LEU A 157 -5.82 2.57 -8.66
N ARG A 158 -5.55 1.57 -7.81
CA ARG A 158 -4.21 1.05 -7.55
C ARG A 158 -3.41 0.67 -8.80
N ASN A 159 -4.08 0.23 -9.86
CA ASN A 159 -3.42 -0.07 -11.14
C ASN A 159 -3.22 1.17 -12.03
N GLY A 160 -3.55 2.37 -11.56
CA GLY A 160 -3.42 3.65 -12.27
C GLY A 160 -4.57 3.99 -13.23
N SER A 161 -5.50 3.06 -13.46
CA SER A 161 -6.69 3.31 -14.30
C SER A 161 -7.62 4.35 -13.67
N LEU A 162 -8.37 5.05 -14.51
CA LEU A 162 -9.35 6.04 -14.07
C LEU A 162 -10.55 5.33 -13.42
N LEU A 163 -10.88 5.72 -12.18
CA LEU A 163 -12.10 5.28 -11.52
C LEU A 163 -13.24 6.27 -11.84
N HIS A 164 -13.13 7.51 -11.37
CA HIS A 164 -14.15 8.53 -11.57
C HIS A 164 -13.56 9.91 -11.86
N ARG A 165 -14.33 10.76 -12.57
CA ARG A 165 -14.15 12.22 -12.66
C ARG A 165 -15.45 12.89 -12.20
N PHE A 166 -15.38 13.74 -11.18
CA PHE A 166 -16.56 14.30 -10.52
C PHE A 166 -16.27 15.62 -9.81
N PRO A 167 -17.28 16.47 -9.55
CA PRO A 167 -17.11 17.64 -8.69
C PRO A 167 -17.10 17.22 -7.21
N SER A 168 -16.24 17.82 -6.39
CA SER A 168 -16.21 17.61 -4.95
C SER A 168 -16.08 18.93 -4.17
N ALA A 169 -16.39 18.87 -2.88
CA ALA A 169 -16.18 19.96 -1.93
C ALA A 169 -14.74 20.06 -1.40
N LEU A 170 -13.81 19.22 -1.92
CA LEU A 170 -12.39 19.33 -1.61
C LEU A 170 -11.80 20.63 -2.19
N PRO A 171 -10.63 21.08 -1.68
CA PRO A 171 -9.94 22.24 -2.22
C PRO A 171 -9.78 22.17 -3.75
N ASN A 172 -10.35 23.16 -4.44
CA ASN A 172 -10.35 23.27 -5.90
C ASN A 172 -10.95 22.04 -6.65
N GLY A 173 -11.86 21.30 -6.00
CA GLY A 173 -12.51 20.10 -6.55
C GLY A 173 -13.78 20.34 -7.35
N SER A 174 -14.30 21.57 -7.38
CA SER A 174 -15.49 21.97 -8.14
C SER A 174 -15.39 23.43 -8.60
N ARG A 175 -16.12 23.78 -9.67
CA ARG A 175 -16.20 25.16 -10.22
C ARG A 175 -17.24 26.04 -9.50
N ALA A 176 -17.46 25.84 -8.20
CA ALA A 176 -18.40 26.66 -7.43
C ALA A 176 -17.97 28.15 -7.43
N LYS A 177 -18.92 29.07 -7.23
CA LYS A 177 -18.80 30.51 -7.51
C LYS A 177 -17.78 31.30 -6.67
N ASP A 178 -17.09 30.70 -5.71
CA ASP A 178 -16.01 31.36 -4.96
C ASP A 178 -14.68 31.32 -5.74
N ALA A 179 -14.65 32.14 -6.79
CA ALA A 179 -13.57 32.31 -7.77
C ALA A 179 -12.30 33.01 -7.23
N SER A 180 -12.06 32.96 -5.92
CA SER A 180 -10.88 33.55 -5.26
C SER A 180 -9.92 32.49 -4.72
N ARG A 181 -9.89 31.31 -5.34
CA ARG A 181 -8.94 30.24 -4.95
C ARG A 181 -7.76 30.24 -5.90
N SER A 182 -6.56 30.36 -5.34
CA SER A 182 -5.29 30.33 -6.08
C SER A 182 -5.24 29.15 -7.03
N ALA A 183 -4.77 29.38 -8.27
CA ALA A 183 -4.54 28.33 -9.26
C ALA A 183 -3.58 27.22 -8.79
N GLN A 184 -2.84 27.48 -7.70
CA GLN A 184 -1.93 26.51 -7.07
C GLN A 184 -2.60 25.68 -5.96
N SER A 185 -3.90 25.87 -5.68
CA SER A 185 -4.63 25.10 -4.68
C SER A 185 -5.08 23.77 -5.29
N TYR A 186 -4.54 22.66 -4.79
CA TYR A 186 -4.95 21.29 -5.14
C TYR A 186 -4.92 20.40 -3.89
N CYS A 187 -5.58 19.26 -3.94
CA CYS A 187 -5.55 18.28 -2.86
C CYS A 187 -5.35 16.88 -3.42
N ILE A 188 -4.59 16.07 -2.68
CA ILE A 188 -4.25 14.69 -3.00
C ILE A 188 -4.54 13.86 -1.75
N LEU A 189 -5.49 12.94 -1.88
CA LEU A 189 -5.91 12.03 -0.81
C LEU A 189 -5.67 10.58 -1.23
N ASP A 190 -5.43 9.74 -0.24
CA ASP A 190 -5.40 8.30 -0.39
C ASP A 190 -6.67 7.70 0.22
N CYS A 191 -7.50 7.06 -0.62
CA CYS A 191 -8.86 6.70 -0.27
C CYS A 191 -9.17 5.24 -0.62
N ILE A 192 -10.18 4.70 0.06
CA ILE A 192 -10.87 3.48 -0.35
C ILE A 192 -12.29 3.89 -0.73
N PHE A 193 -12.64 3.70 -2.00
CA PHE A 193 -14.00 3.92 -2.47
C PHE A 193 -14.84 2.69 -2.14
N HIS A 194 -15.83 2.88 -1.27
CA HIS A 194 -16.80 1.86 -0.93
C HIS A 194 -18.04 2.03 -1.81
N GLU A 195 -18.36 1.01 -2.60
CA GLU A 195 -19.35 1.14 -3.68
C GLU A 195 -20.79 1.18 -3.16
N LEU A 196 -21.07 0.47 -2.06
CA LEU A 196 -22.42 0.30 -1.53
C LEU A 196 -23.00 1.62 -0.98
N ASP A 197 -22.19 2.42 -0.29
CA ASP A 197 -22.59 3.72 0.27
C ASP A 197 -22.06 4.91 -0.53
N GLN A 198 -21.37 4.64 -1.65
CA GLN A 198 -20.76 5.64 -2.54
C GLN A 198 -19.85 6.65 -1.80
N THR A 199 -19.13 6.20 -0.77
CA THR A 199 -18.26 7.04 0.06
C THR A 199 -16.78 6.78 -0.21
N TYR A 200 -16.00 7.85 -0.34
CA TYR A 200 -14.55 7.81 -0.32
C TYR A 200 -14.07 7.85 1.14
N TYR A 201 -13.71 6.68 1.67
CA TYR A 201 -13.08 6.59 2.98
C TYR A 201 -11.62 7.00 2.87
N VAL A 202 -11.29 8.18 3.40
CA VAL A 202 -9.94 8.74 3.40
C VAL A 202 -9.11 8.02 4.45
N VAL A 203 -8.06 7.35 3.97
CA VAL A 203 -7.11 6.64 4.82
C VAL A 203 -5.86 7.47 5.04
N ASP A 204 -5.51 8.34 4.10
CA ASP A 204 -4.35 9.20 4.23
C ASP A 204 -4.48 10.52 3.46
N MET A 205 -3.71 11.51 3.87
CA MET A 205 -3.63 12.83 3.26
C MET A 205 -2.20 13.09 2.80
N VAL A 206 -2.05 13.29 1.49
CA VAL A 206 -0.74 13.46 0.84
C VAL A 206 -0.47 14.93 0.52
N CYS A 207 -1.51 15.66 0.13
CA CYS A 207 -1.44 17.10 -0.11
C CYS A 207 -2.78 17.77 0.21
N TRP A 208 -2.75 18.93 0.84
CA TRP A 208 -3.95 19.72 1.13
C TRP A 208 -3.76 21.19 0.77
N ALA A 209 -4.66 21.71 -0.06
CA ALA A 209 -4.67 23.09 -0.54
C ALA A 209 -3.31 23.58 -1.10
N GLY A 210 -2.57 22.69 -1.77
CA GLY A 210 -1.26 22.95 -2.37
C GLY A 210 -0.07 22.71 -1.42
N ILE A 211 -0.30 22.41 -0.14
CA ILE A 211 0.76 22.09 0.83
C ILE A 211 1.03 20.58 0.77
N SER A 212 2.28 20.21 0.50
CA SER A 212 2.72 18.81 0.48
C SER A 212 2.94 18.26 1.89
N PHE A 213 2.48 17.03 2.13
CA PHE A 213 2.65 16.29 3.39
C PHE A 213 3.47 15.00 3.21
N TYR A 214 4.10 14.78 2.05
CA TYR A 214 4.88 13.56 1.79
C TYR A 214 5.96 13.31 2.86
N GLU A 215 6.65 14.37 3.29
CA GLU A 215 7.73 14.30 4.30
C GLU A 215 7.23 14.49 5.74
N CYS A 216 5.91 14.50 5.96
CA CYS A 216 5.34 14.57 7.29
C CYS A 216 5.12 13.16 7.87
N THR A 217 5.27 13.05 9.18
CA THR A 217 4.96 11.84 9.93
C THR A 217 3.48 11.45 9.77
N ALA A 218 3.19 10.14 9.85
CA ALA A 218 1.82 9.62 9.78
C ALA A 218 0.90 10.25 10.83
N GLU A 219 1.41 10.40 12.06
CA GLU A 219 0.71 11.09 13.15
C GLU A 219 0.24 12.49 12.75
N PHE A 220 1.14 13.31 12.20
CA PHE A 220 0.79 14.67 11.80
C PHE A 220 -0.19 14.67 10.62
N ARG A 221 -0.01 13.76 9.66
CA ARG A 221 -0.94 13.61 8.52
C ARG A 221 -2.35 13.25 8.98
N PHE A 222 -2.49 12.31 9.92
CA PHE A 222 -3.78 11.89 10.46
C PHE A 222 -4.44 13.01 11.28
N TYR A 223 -3.68 13.66 12.16
CA TYR A 223 -4.15 14.83 12.90
C TYR A 223 -4.64 15.94 11.96
N TRP A 224 -3.86 16.27 10.94
CA TRP A 224 -4.20 17.35 10.02
C TRP A 224 -5.41 17.01 9.16
N LEU A 225 -5.49 15.78 8.65
CA LEU A 225 -6.65 15.30 7.91
C LEU A 225 -7.93 15.43 8.74
N ASN A 226 -7.88 15.11 10.04
CA ASN A 226 -9.07 15.16 10.91
C ASN A 226 -9.59 16.57 11.06
N ASN A 227 -8.69 17.53 11.29
CA ASN A 227 -9.06 18.94 11.41
C ASN A 227 -9.50 19.54 10.06
N LYS A 228 -8.83 19.18 8.95
CA LYS A 228 -9.10 19.83 7.66
C LYS A 228 -10.26 19.27 6.87
N LEU A 229 -10.56 17.97 7.01
CA LEU A 229 -11.68 17.41 6.29
C LEU A 229 -13.02 17.95 6.83
N VAL A 230 -13.15 18.11 8.15
CA VAL A 230 -14.36 18.64 8.81
C VAL A 230 -14.59 20.13 8.55
N GLU A 231 -13.54 20.90 8.23
CA GLU A 231 -13.66 22.30 7.77
C GLU A 231 -14.31 22.42 6.38
N THR A 232 -14.48 21.31 5.66
CA THR A 232 -15.11 21.27 4.33
C THR A 232 -16.50 20.65 4.38
N SER A 233 -17.33 20.97 3.39
CA SER A 233 -18.60 20.27 3.14
C SER A 233 -18.41 18.91 2.43
N ALA A 234 -17.20 18.33 2.45
CA ALA A 234 -16.94 17.05 1.80
C ALA A 234 -17.53 15.85 2.57
N CYS A 235 -17.86 16.04 3.86
CA CYS A 235 -18.54 15.04 4.67
C CYS A 235 -20.06 15.06 4.51
N ASP A 236 -20.61 16.10 3.87
CA ASP A 236 -22.05 16.28 3.69
C ASP A 236 -22.61 15.32 2.63
N GLY A 237 -23.94 15.28 2.52
CA GLY A 237 -24.60 14.52 1.48
C GLY A 237 -24.31 15.05 0.06
N PRO A 238 -24.55 14.25 -0.99
CA PRO A 238 -24.35 14.67 -2.37
C PRO A 238 -25.11 15.96 -2.73
N SER A 239 -24.48 16.83 -3.50
CA SER A 239 -25.03 18.08 -4.03
C SER A 239 -24.57 18.34 -5.47
N ARG A 240 -25.06 19.42 -6.10
CA ARG A 240 -24.69 19.79 -7.49
C ARG A 240 -23.18 19.92 -7.71
N TYR A 241 -22.42 20.34 -6.70
CA TYR A 241 -20.98 20.55 -6.76
C TYR A 241 -20.19 19.53 -5.94
N HIS A 242 -20.86 18.47 -5.46
CA HIS A 242 -20.27 17.45 -4.60
C HIS A 242 -20.95 16.10 -4.82
N ARG A 243 -20.34 15.21 -5.62
CA ARG A 243 -21.00 13.96 -6.03
C ARG A 243 -20.93 12.85 -4.98
N TYR A 244 -19.78 12.67 -4.36
CA TYR A 244 -19.48 11.55 -3.47
C TYR A 244 -19.04 12.07 -2.12
N ARG A 245 -19.58 11.49 -1.04
CA ARG A 245 -19.19 11.80 0.32
C ARG A 245 -17.75 11.37 0.60
N PHE A 246 -17.04 12.12 1.41
CA PHE A 246 -15.77 11.74 2.00
C PHE A 246 -15.96 11.49 3.49
N SER A 247 -15.29 10.47 4.01
CA SER A 247 -15.28 10.20 5.45
C SER A 247 -13.90 9.74 5.86
N MET A 248 -13.43 10.19 7.01
CA MET A 248 -12.20 9.66 7.58
C MET A 248 -12.40 8.21 8.03
N VAL A 249 -11.37 7.38 7.86
CA VAL A 249 -11.25 6.12 8.60
C VAL A 249 -10.71 6.42 10.00
N PRO A 250 -11.44 6.07 11.08
CA PRO A 250 -10.98 6.30 12.45
C PRO A 250 -9.65 5.60 12.73
N MET A 251 -8.68 6.37 13.24
CA MET A 251 -7.37 5.85 13.67
C MET A 251 -7.35 5.73 15.19
N TYR A 252 -6.87 4.59 15.68
CA TYR A 252 -6.74 4.30 17.10
C TYR A 252 -5.28 4.02 17.45
N ASN A 253 -4.93 4.20 18.71
CA ASN A 253 -3.63 3.75 19.20
C ASN A 253 -3.56 2.22 19.20
N CYS A 254 -2.37 1.66 19.00
CA CYS A 254 -2.11 0.22 19.10
C CYS A 254 -2.02 -0.27 20.56
N ASP A 255 -2.83 0.29 21.46
CA ASP A 255 -3.05 -0.26 22.80
C ASP A 255 -4.16 -1.32 22.77
N HIS A 256 -4.46 -1.94 23.90
CA HIS A 256 -5.44 -3.02 23.96
C HIS A 256 -6.85 -2.53 23.57
N GLU A 257 -7.22 -1.31 23.95
CA GLU A 257 -8.54 -0.73 23.69
C GLU A 257 -8.69 -0.34 22.22
N GLY A 258 -7.70 0.33 21.65
CA GLY A 258 -7.67 0.75 20.26
C GLY A 258 -7.59 -0.43 19.30
N MET A 259 -6.80 -1.46 19.63
CA MET A 259 -6.78 -2.73 18.89
C MET A 259 -8.14 -3.43 18.91
N HIS A 260 -8.75 -3.53 20.10
CA HIS A 260 -10.08 -4.12 20.23
C HIS A 260 -11.12 -3.33 19.43
N THR A 261 -11.10 -1.99 19.53
CA THR A 261 -12.04 -1.10 18.84
C THR A 261 -11.87 -1.18 17.32
N ALA A 262 -10.63 -1.21 16.80
CA ALA A 262 -10.39 -1.38 15.38
C ALA A 262 -10.85 -2.76 14.86
N TYR A 263 -10.70 -3.81 15.67
CA TYR A 263 -11.03 -5.18 15.27
C TYR A 263 -12.53 -5.50 15.35
N THR A 264 -13.19 -5.14 16.46
CA THR A 264 -14.60 -5.51 16.73
C THR A 264 -15.56 -4.32 16.70
N GLY A 265 -15.06 -3.10 16.90
CA GLY A 265 -15.87 -1.89 17.06
C GLY A 265 -16.70 -1.54 15.82
N PRO A 266 -17.89 -0.96 15.98
CA PRO A 266 -18.82 -0.72 14.89
C PRO A 266 -18.23 0.26 13.86
N VAL A 267 -18.43 -0.05 12.58
CA VAL A 267 -18.00 0.78 11.45
C VAL A 267 -19.13 0.90 10.42
N PRO A 268 -19.22 1.99 9.64
CA PRO A 268 -20.28 2.19 8.65
C PRO A 268 -20.07 1.39 7.35
N TYR A 269 -19.05 0.55 7.29
CA TYR A 269 -18.65 -0.22 6.10
C TYR A 269 -18.32 -1.66 6.45
N VAL A 270 -18.28 -2.53 5.45
CA VAL A 270 -17.75 -3.89 5.62
C VAL A 270 -16.24 -3.78 5.85
N ARG A 271 -15.73 -4.40 6.93
CA ARG A 271 -14.28 -4.45 7.20
C ARG A 271 -13.58 -5.39 6.21
N ASP A 272 -12.37 -5.04 5.81
CA ASP A 272 -11.47 -5.83 4.97
C ASP A 272 -10.05 -5.81 5.53
N GLY A 273 -9.93 -6.17 6.80
CA GLY A 273 -8.67 -6.25 7.54
C GLY A 273 -8.40 -5.06 8.47
N LEU A 274 -7.20 -5.10 9.04
CA LEU A 274 -6.62 -4.01 9.83
C LEU A 274 -5.45 -3.39 9.08
N LEU A 275 -5.34 -2.07 9.17
CA LEU A 275 -4.17 -1.33 8.73
C LEU A 275 -3.41 -0.82 9.94
N PHE A 276 -2.09 -0.86 9.82
CA PHE A 276 -1.15 -0.51 10.86
C PHE A 276 -0.15 0.50 10.30
N TYR A 277 0.16 1.54 11.07
CA TYR A 277 1.13 2.56 10.66
C TYR A 277 2.15 2.81 11.76
N ASN A 278 3.41 2.90 11.35
CA ASN A 278 4.43 3.55 12.16
C ASN A 278 4.11 5.06 12.26
N LYS A 279 4.04 5.61 13.48
CA LYS A 279 3.70 7.03 13.70
C LYS A 279 4.62 8.00 12.96
N HIS A 280 5.88 7.64 12.80
CA HIS A 280 6.93 8.45 12.20
C HIS A 280 7.07 8.24 10.70
N ALA A 281 6.28 7.34 10.09
CA ALA A 281 6.39 7.05 8.67
C ALA A 281 6.04 8.29 7.82
N HIS A 282 6.95 8.66 6.92
CA HIS A 282 6.64 9.55 5.82
C HIS A 282 5.72 8.84 4.80
N TYR A 283 5.00 9.60 3.96
CA TYR A 283 4.21 8.98 2.89
C TYR A 283 5.14 8.58 1.75
N GLN A 284 5.62 7.35 1.75
CA GLN A 284 6.50 6.82 0.70
C GLN A 284 5.68 6.06 -0.35
N THR A 285 5.75 6.51 -1.60
CA THR A 285 5.12 5.81 -2.72
C THR A 285 5.74 4.43 -2.98
N GLY A 286 4.93 3.43 -3.31
CA GLY A 286 5.36 2.04 -3.50
C GLY A 286 5.19 1.19 -2.24
N ASN A 287 5.73 -0.03 -2.26
CA ASN A 287 5.67 -0.95 -1.11
C ASN A 287 6.51 -0.42 0.05
N THR A 288 5.98 -0.42 1.28
CA THR A 288 6.71 0.03 2.47
C THR A 288 6.48 -0.90 3.68
N PRO A 289 7.54 -1.22 4.45
CA PRO A 289 7.38 -1.98 5.68
C PRO A 289 6.83 -1.14 6.84
N LEU A 290 6.77 0.19 6.69
CA LEU A 290 6.31 1.14 7.72
C LEU A 290 4.78 1.24 7.84
N ALA A 291 4.06 0.63 6.89
CA ALA A 291 2.64 0.39 6.99
C ALA A 291 2.40 -1.11 6.79
N LEU A 292 1.52 -1.71 7.58
CA LEU A 292 1.18 -3.11 7.49
C LEU A 292 -0.31 -3.31 7.26
N VAL A 293 -0.66 -4.37 6.54
CA VAL A 293 -2.02 -4.90 6.45
C VAL A 293 -2.06 -6.30 7.02
N TRP A 294 -3.06 -6.57 7.84
CA TRP A 294 -3.33 -7.90 8.38
C TRP A 294 -4.81 -8.23 8.23
N LYS A 295 -5.11 -9.52 8.06
CA LYS A 295 -6.47 -10.03 7.87
C LYS A 295 -6.64 -11.36 8.59
N ASP A 296 -7.85 -11.62 9.03
CA ASP A 296 -8.35 -12.92 9.40
C ASP A 296 -9.82 -13.08 8.98
N GLU A 297 -10.39 -14.25 9.23
CA GLU A 297 -11.76 -14.62 8.83
C GLU A 297 -12.84 -13.76 9.51
N ASN A 298 -12.52 -13.15 10.65
CA ASN A 298 -13.47 -12.33 11.41
C ASN A 298 -13.53 -10.89 10.89
N CYS A 299 -12.42 -10.36 10.37
CA CYS A 299 -12.34 -8.96 9.91
C CYS A 299 -12.27 -8.79 8.39
N SER A 300 -12.24 -9.87 7.60
CA SER A 300 -12.26 -9.82 6.14
C SER A 300 -12.94 -11.03 5.52
N GLN A 301 -13.72 -10.79 4.46
CA GLN A 301 -14.29 -11.84 3.61
C GLN A 301 -13.26 -12.47 2.66
N TYR A 302 -12.14 -11.78 2.41
CA TYR A 302 -11.12 -12.16 1.43
C TYR A 302 -9.75 -12.19 2.11
N VAL A 303 -9.59 -13.15 3.01
CA VAL A 303 -8.31 -13.46 3.69
C VAL A 303 -7.38 -14.15 2.71
N ILE A 304 -7.88 -15.18 2.03
CA ILE A 304 -7.17 -15.94 1.01
C ILE A 304 -7.58 -15.42 -0.37
N ASP A 305 -6.59 -15.28 -1.27
CA ASP A 305 -6.83 -14.84 -2.65
C ASP A 305 -7.84 -15.78 -3.35
N THR A 306 -8.82 -15.18 -4.02
CA THR A 306 -9.85 -15.87 -4.80
C THR A 306 -9.60 -15.76 -6.30
N ASP A 307 -10.17 -16.70 -7.07
CA ASP A 307 -10.17 -16.66 -8.53
C ASP A 307 -11.20 -15.66 -9.10
N SER A 308 -11.35 -15.64 -10.43
CA SER A 308 -12.31 -14.76 -11.11
C SER A 308 -13.78 -15.06 -10.79
N LYS A 309 -14.08 -16.24 -10.21
CA LYS A 309 -15.42 -16.65 -9.75
C LYS A 309 -15.63 -16.39 -8.26
N GLY A 310 -14.63 -15.81 -7.58
CA GLY A 310 -14.67 -15.58 -6.14
C GLY A 310 -14.43 -16.84 -5.31
N GLN A 311 -13.92 -17.92 -5.90
CA GLN A 311 -13.63 -19.18 -5.20
C GLN A 311 -12.17 -19.21 -4.76
N ILE A 312 -11.89 -19.80 -3.60
CA ILE A 312 -10.51 -19.97 -3.12
C ILE A 312 -9.86 -21.12 -3.90
N PRO A 313 -8.77 -20.88 -4.65
CA PRO A 313 -8.08 -21.94 -5.36
C PRO A 313 -7.45 -22.93 -4.38
N HIS A 314 -7.45 -24.22 -4.76
CA HIS A 314 -6.84 -25.30 -3.98
C HIS A 314 -5.35 -25.02 -3.69
N GLN A 315 -4.59 -24.70 -4.74
CA GLN A 315 -3.20 -24.29 -4.63
C GLN A 315 -3.07 -22.77 -4.54
N GLN A 316 -2.09 -22.30 -3.76
CA GLN A 316 -1.74 -20.88 -3.75
C GLN A 316 -1.31 -20.45 -5.16
N GLN A 317 -1.80 -19.30 -5.62
CA GLN A 317 -1.34 -18.69 -6.86
C GLN A 317 -0.47 -17.47 -6.56
N VAL A 318 0.60 -17.29 -7.33
CA VAL A 318 1.51 -16.16 -7.22
C VAL A 318 1.71 -15.52 -8.59
N VAL A 319 1.92 -14.21 -8.62
CA VAL A 319 2.27 -13.48 -9.83
C VAL A 319 3.64 -12.84 -9.68
N LEU A 320 4.52 -13.14 -10.63
CA LEU A 320 5.91 -12.70 -10.67
C LEU A 320 6.19 -11.96 -11.99
N GLU A 321 7.17 -11.07 -11.98
CA GLU A 321 7.64 -10.35 -13.18
C GLU A 321 8.85 -11.07 -13.77
N LEU A 322 8.82 -11.33 -15.07
CA LEU A 322 9.96 -11.87 -15.81
C LEU A 322 10.99 -10.75 -16.06
N GLN A 323 12.23 -10.98 -15.67
CA GLN A 323 13.36 -10.07 -15.93
C GLN A 323 14.10 -10.44 -17.22
N ASP A 324 14.91 -9.52 -17.74
CA ASP A 324 15.69 -9.71 -18.97
C ASP A 324 16.63 -10.92 -18.91
N ASP A 325 17.16 -11.22 -17.72
CA ASP A 325 18.05 -12.34 -17.49
C ASP A 325 17.31 -13.67 -17.29
N GLY A 326 15.97 -13.71 -17.37
CA GLY A 326 15.16 -14.91 -17.17
C GLY A 326 14.72 -15.15 -15.72
N LYS A 327 15.12 -14.30 -14.77
CA LYS A 327 14.67 -14.39 -13.37
C LYS A 327 13.19 -14.04 -13.24
N LEU A 328 12.53 -14.69 -12.28
CA LEU A 328 11.18 -14.38 -11.85
C LEU A 328 11.23 -13.64 -10.51
N THR A 329 10.76 -12.40 -10.47
CA THR A 329 10.92 -11.53 -9.30
C THR A 329 9.60 -10.97 -8.77
N THR A 330 9.62 -10.59 -7.49
CA THR A 330 8.55 -9.84 -6.83
C THR A 330 8.61 -8.35 -7.12
N TYR A 331 7.58 -7.61 -6.70
CA TYR A 331 7.51 -6.14 -6.83
C TYR A 331 8.38 -5.38 -5.82
N ASP A 332 9.02 -6.06 -4.86
CA ASP A 332 9.78 -5.40 -3.79
C ASP A 332 11.00 -4.62 -4.31
N ASP A 333 11.54 -3.74 -3.47
CA ASP A 333 12.77 -2.99 -3.74
C ASP A 333 13.80 -3.21 -2.62
N PRO A 334 14.87 -4.00 -2.85
CA PRO A 334 15.17 -4.71 -4.10
C PRO A 334 14.23 -5.91 -4.37
N PRO A 335 14.05 -6.33 -5.63
CA PRO A 335 13.19 -7.47 -5.97
C PRO A 335 13.69 -8.80 -5.40
N VAL A 336 12.77 -9.66 -4.95
CA VAL A 336 13.10 -11.01 -4.46
C VAL A 336 12.95 -12.02 -5.60
N VAL A 337 13.99 -12.80 -5.85
CA VAL A 337 14.00 -13.83 -6.90
C VAL A 337 13.32 -15.10 -6.39
N PHE A 338 12.33 -15.60 -7.13
CA PHE A 338 11.60 -16.83 -6.81
C PHE A 338 12.02 -18.01 -7.69
N GLY A 339 12.69 -17.75 -8.80
CA GLY A 339 13.14 -18.78 -9.73
C GLY A 339 13.64 -18.20 -11.03
N PHE A 340 13.82 -19.08 -12.00
CA PHE A 340 14.36 -18.78 -13.31
C PHE A 340 13.61 -19.56 -14.38
N LEU A 341 13.27 -18.92 -15.50
CA LEU A 341 12.74 -19.59 -16.68
C LEU A 341 13.87 -19.83 -17.68
N ASN A 342 13.94 -21.05 -18.21
CA ASN A 342 14.93 -21.37 -19.23
C ASN A 342 14.65 -20.62 -20.55
N GLY A 343 15.71 -20.32 -21.31
CA GLY A 343 15.59 -19.55 -22.56
C GLY A 343 14.72 -20.23 -23.61
N GLU A 344 14.76 -21.56 -23.71
CA GLU A 344 13.93 -22.33 -24.64
C GLU A 344 12.44 -22.18 -24.36
N PHE A 345 12.04 -22.21 -23.09
CA PHE A 345 10.66 -22.01 -22.67
C PHE A 345 10.21 -20.58 -22.96
N ILE A 346 11.03 -19.58 -22.64
CA ILE A 346 10.76 -18.17 -22.92
C ILE A 346 10.49 -17.97 -24.42
N GLN A 347 11.35 -18.52 -25.28
CA GLN A 347 11.18 -18.44 -26.74
C GLN A 347 9.91 -19.16 -27.19
N LYS A 348 9.69 -20.40 -26.74
CA LYS A 348 8.53 -21.21 -27.12
C LYS A 348 7.19 -20.60 -26.72
N THR A 349 7.17 -19.85 -25.61
CA THR A 349 5.95 -19.24 -25.06
C THR A 349 5.82 -17.74 -25.37
N GLU A 350 6.73 -17.21 -26.20
CA GLU A 350 6.76 -15.80 -26.62
C GLU A 350 6.66 -14.85 -25.41
N LEU A 351 7.43 -15.15 -24.35
CA LEU A 351 7.53 -14.31 -23.18
C LEU A 351 8.61 -13.24 -23.40
N VAL A 352 8.33 -12.03 -22.94
CA VAL A 352 9.30 -10.93 -22.92
C VAL A 352 9.45 -10.39 -21.51
N ALA A 353 10.59 -9.75 -21.24
CA ALA A 353 10.81 -9.11 -19.95
C ALA A 353 9.72 -8.07 -19.63
N GLY A 354 9.45 -7.89 -18.34
CA GLY A 354 8.31 -7.11 -17.84
C GLY A 354 6.96 -7.82 -17.94
N ASN A 355 6.88 -9.02 -18.53
CA ASN A 355 5.65 -9.81 -18.48
C ASN A 355 5.32 -10.25 -17.04
N LEU A 356 4.06 -10.05 -16.65
CA LEU A 356 3.52 -10.60 -15.40
C LEU A 356 2.98 -11.99 -15.65
N LEU A 357 3.55 -12.96 -14.95
CA LEU A 357 3.29 -14.39 -15.14
C LEU A 357 2.66 -14.97 -13.87
N ARG A 358 1.65 -15.81 -14.04
CA ARG A 358 0.97 -16.51 -12.95
C ARG A 358 1.53 -17.91 -12.80
N PHE A 359 1.76 -18.30 -11.55
CA PHE A 359 2.20 -19.65 -11.16
C PHE A 359 1.28 -20.19 -10.06
N SER A 360 1.08 -21.50 -10.01
CA SER A 360 0.64 -22.19 -8.80
C SER A 360 1.85 -22.65 -7.99
N VAL A 361 1.72 -22.62 -6.67
CA VAL A 361 2.65 -23.27 -5.75
C VAL A 361 2.22 -24.73 -5.64
N SER A 362 3.08 -25.63 -6.10
CA SER A 362 2.87 -27.08 -6.10
C SER A 362 3.09 -27.68 -4.70
N GLU A 363 2.97 -29.01 -4.58
CA GLU A 363 3.11 -29.72 -3.30
C GLU A 363 4.48 -29.55 -2.64
N GLY A 364 5.55 -29.27 -3.41
CA GLY A 364 6.86 -28.94 -2.86
C GLY A 364 6.91 -27.61 -2.10
N GLY A 365 5.87 -26.78 -2.22
CA GLY A 365 5.67 -25.60 -1.40
C GLY A 365 6.74 -24.51 -1.56
N LEU A 366 6.89 -23.72 -0.51
CA LEU A 366 7.96 -22.73 -0.36
C LEU A 366 8.92 -23.25 0.72
N VAL A 367 10.21 -23.36 0.38
CA VAL A 367 11.25 -23.86 1.27
C VAL A 367 12.10 -22.70 1.76
N PHE A 368 12.24 -22.61 3.09
CA PHE A 368 12.98 -21.56 3.77
C PHE A 368 14.16 -22.14 4.53
N ALA A 369 15.31 -21.49 4.42
CA ALA A 369 16.46 -21.70 5.31
C ALA A 369 16.88 -20.34 5.88
N ASP A 370 17.18 -20.30 7.18
CA ASP A 370 17.59 -19.09 7.90
C ASP A 370 16.68 -17.86 7.66
N GLY A 371 15.36 -18.09 7.53
CA GLY A 371 14.36 -17.04 7.30
C GLY A 371 14.38 -16.44 5.89
N LYS A 372 15.08 -17.07 4.94
CA LYS A 372 15.11 -16.67 3.53
C LYS A 372 14.50 -17.76 2.66
N LEU A 373 13.79 -17.32 1.61
CA LEU A 373 13.30 -18.22 0.58
C LEU A 373 14.49 -18.78 -0.20
N GLU A 374 14.66 -20.10 -0.17
CA GLU A 374 15.69 -20.78 -0.97
C GLU A 374 15.11 -21.40 -2.23
N LYS A 375 13.91 -21.97 -2.14
CA LYS A 375 13.27 -22.66 -3.24
C LYS A 375 11.76 -22.46 -3.20
N ALA A 376 11.17 -22.29 -4.37
CA ALA A 376 9.73 -22.31 -4.57
C ALA A 376 9.40 -23.36 -5.65
N ASP A 377 8.51 -24.29 -5.34
CA ASP A 377 8.01 -25.26 -6.33
C ASP A 377 6.87 -24.61 -7.13
N LEU A 378 7.21 -24.00 -8.26
CA LEU A 378 6.31 -23.19 -9.06
C LEU A 378 5.94 -23.88 -10.37
N GLN A 379 4.64 -23.98 -10.64
CA GLN A 379 4.11 -24.45 -11.91
C GLN A 379 3.52 -23.28 -12.70
N TYR A 380 4.01 -23.05 -13.92
CA TYR A 380 3.51 -21.97 -14.79
C TYR A 380 2.05 -22.21 -15.20
N ILE A 381 1.21 -21.19 -15.02
CA ILE A 381 -0.20 -21.19 -15.41
C ILE A 381 -0.42 -20.39 -16.69
N GLY A 382 0.16 -19.19 -16.78
CA GLY A 382 -0.07 -18.30 -17.94
C GLY A 382 0.27 -16.83 -17.69
N LYS A 383 0.13 -16.02 -18.75
CA LYS A 383 0.22 -14.55 -18.66
C LYS A 383 -0.96 -13.99 -17.87
N VAL A 384 -0.72 -12.93 -17.10
CA VAL A 384 -1.77 -12.24 -16.34
C VAL A 384 -2.45 -11.18 -17.21
N ASN A 385 -3.72 -10.87 -16.88
CA ASN A 385 -4.45 -9.77 -17.50
C ASN A 385 -3.64 -8.46 -17.43
N ARG A 386 -3.52 -7.78 -18.57
CA ARG A 386 -2.84 -6.49 -18.74
C ARG A 386 -3.35 -5.38 -17.82
N ALA A 387 -4.52 -5.52 -17.21
CA ALA A 387 -5.06 -4.60 -16.20
C ALA A 387 -4.28 -4.62 -14.87
N ARG A 388 -3.51 -5.68 -14.60
CA ARG A 388 -2.64 -5.78 -13.43
C ARG A 388 -1.36 -4.96 -13.67
N ALA A 389 -1.01 -4.11 -12.71
CA ALA A 389 0.13 -3.21 -12.86
C ALA A 389 1.47 -3.78 -12.34
N PHE A 390 1.43 -4.69 -11.36
CA PHE A 390 2.62 -5.14 -10.63
C PHE A 390 2.56 -6.63 -10.28
N ALA A 391 3.72 -7.25 -10.10
CA ALA A 391 3.88 -8.55 -9.44
C ALA A 391 3.35 -8.53 -8.00
N ASP A 392 3.20 -9.69 -7.37
CA ASP A 392 2.97 -9.78 -5.94
C ASP A 392 4.23 -9.34 -5.17
N SER A 393 4.04 -8.76 -3.98
CA SER A 393 5.15 -8.54 -3.05
C SER A 393 5.49 -9.84 -2.33
N TYR A 394 6.74 -9.97 -1.91
CA TYR A 394 7.19 -11.07 -1.05
C TYR A 394 6.28 -11.19 0.16
N SER A 395 5.95 -10.04 0.78
CA SER A 395 5.13 -10.05 1.98
C SER A 395 3.73 -10.64 1.75
N LYS A 396 3.12 -10.35 0.59
CA LYS A 396 1.84 -10.93 0.20
C LYS A 396 1.94 -12.43 -0.02
N ILE A 397 2.95 -12.88 -0.76
CA ILE A 397 3.14 -14.31 -1.08
C ILE A 397 3.28 -15.11 0.21
N MET A 398 4.10 -14.61 1.14
CA MET A 398 4.33 -15.23 2.44
C MET A 398 3.09 -15.22 3.33
N PHE A 399 2.36 -14.11 3.37
CA PHE A 399 1.09 -14.05 4.11
C PHE A 399 0.08 -15.07 3.60
N GLN A 400 -0.08 -15.20 2.28
CA GLN A 400 -0.99 -16.19 1.67
C GLN A 400 -0.55 -17.63 1.96
N HIS A 401 0.76 -17.89 1.98
CA HIS A 401 1.30 -19.18 2.37
C HIS A 401 1.00 -19.48 3.84
N MET A 402 1.25 -18.53 4.75
CA MET A 402 0.94 -18.69 6.16
C MET A 402 -0.56 -18.81 6.44
N ALA A 403 -1.41 -18.03 5.77
CA ALA A 403 -2.86 -18.12 5.95
C ALA A 403 -3.41 -19.53 5.64
N ARG A 404 -2.75 -20.28 4.76
CA ARG A 404 -3.12 -21.65 4.38
C ARG A 404 -2.56 -22.74 5.30
N HIS A 405 -1.43 -22.51 5.96
CA HIS A 405 -0.72 -23.57 6.72
C HIS A 405 -0.56 -23.27 8.22
N SER A 406 -0.42 -22.00 8.60
CA SER A 406 -0.18 -21.55 9.97
C SER A 406 -0.54 -20.06 10.11
N PRO A 407 -1.84 -19.71 10.13
CA PRO A 407 -2.30 -18.33 10.08
C PRO A 407 -1.87 -17.54 11.33
N LEU A 408 -1.54 -16.26 11.12
CA LEU A 408 -1.29 -15.33 12.22
C LEU A 408 -2.62 -14.86 12.79
N SER A 409 -2.96 -15.27 14.02
CA SER A 409 -4.21 -14.88 14.69
C SER A 409 -4.14 -13.54 15.43
N ILE A 410 -5.29 -12.92 15.70
CA ILE A 410 -5.42 -11.70 16.51
C ILE A 410 -4.77 -11.82 17.90
N GLY A 411 -4.78 -13.03 18.49
CA GLY A 411 -4.14 -13.28 19.78
C GLY A 411 -2.64 -13.02 19.77
N HIS A 412 -1.95 -13.28 18.65
CA HIS A 412 -0.53 -12.96 18.53
C HIS A 412 -0.27 -11.44 18.50
N LEU A 413 -1.18 -10.68 17.87
CA LEU A 413 -1.10 -9.22 17.81
C LEU A 413 -1.35 -8.63 19.21
N LEU A 414 -2.39 -9.07 19.90
CA LEU A 414 -2.70 -8.64 21.28
C LEU A 414 -1.58 -9.01 22.26
N ALA A 415 -0.93 -10.17 22.10
CA ALA A 415 0.21 -10.54 22.93
C ALA A 415 1.41 -9.59 22.79
N SER A 416 1.60 -8.98 21.61
CA SER A 416 2.66 -7.97 21.39
C SER A 416 2.34 -6.62 22.07
N VAL A 417 1.06 -6.28 22.19
CA VAL A 417 0.60 -5.08 22.92
C VAL A 417 0.87 -5.20 24.42
N SER A 418 0.71 -6.41 24.98
CA SER A 418 0.81 -6.66 26.42
C SER A 418 2.23 -6.99 26.92
N SER A 419 3.22 -7.14 26.05
CA SER A 419 4.57 -7.49 26.49
C SER A 419 5.30 -6.26 27.04
N PRO A 420 5.65 -6.20 28.34
CA PRO A 420 6.52 -5.14 28.85
C PRO A 420 7.89 -5.22 28.16
N SER A 421 8.48 -4.06 27.87
CA SER A 421 9.83 -3.95 27.33
C SER A 421 10.84 -4.46 28.35
N GLU A 422 11.18 -5.75 28.30
CA GLU A 422 12.34 -6.30 29.01
C GLU A 422 13.63 -5.81 28.31
N GLN A 423 13.99 -4.54 28.54
CA GLN A 423 15.36 -4.04 28.41
C GLN A 423 16.00 -3.78 29.79
N GLU A 424 15.36 -4.21 30.87
CA GLU A 424 15.96 -4.25 32.20
C GLU A 424 16.41 -5.68 32.52
N LYS A 425 17.66 -6.01 32.14
CA LYS A 425 18.54 -6.88 32.92
C LYS A 425 19.99 -6.72 32.51
#